data_AF-A0A7W1XRK5-F1
#
_entry.id   AF-A0A7W1XRK5-F1
#
_cell.length_a   1.000
_cell.length_b   1.000
_cell.length_c   1.000
_cell.angle_alpha   90.00
_cell.angle_beta   90.00
_cell.angle_gamma   90.00
#
_symmetry.space_group_name_H-M   'P 1'
#
loop_
_entity.id
_entity.type
_entity.pdbx_description
1 polymer ?
#
loop_
_entity_poly.entity_id
_entity_poly.type
_entity_poly.pdbx_seq_one_letter_code
_entity_poly.pdbx_strand_id
1 'polypeptide(L)'
;MGVNIANYFNLSPNTTVFARGDNFADALSGGPLASATGAPILLTPSSKLDTSVEAYLKAHQTELDNAYILGGTYSVSPQVEYKIGSYVQ
;
A
#
# COMPACT_ATOMS: atom_id res chain seq x y z
N MET A 1 1.07 5.50 -9.06
CA MET A 1 -0.33 5.52 -9.56
C MET A 1 -1.36 5.32 -8.44
N GLY A 2 -1.16 4.39 -7.50
CA GLY A 2 -2.13 4.14 -6.40
C GLY A 2 -2.48 5.34 -5.50
N VAL A 3 -1.50 6.16 -5.13
CA VAL A 3 -1.71 7.34 -4.25
C VAL A 3 -2.67 8.37 -4.87
N ASN A 4 -2.60 8.58 -6.19
CA ASN A 4 -3.48 9.55 -6.86
C ASN A 4 -4.94 9.11 -6.85
N ILE A 5 -5.20 7.79 -6.92
CA ILE A 5 -6.55 7.23 -6.85
C ILE A 5 -7.08 7.32 -5.41
N ALA A 6 -6.24 6.99 -4.42
CA ALA A 6 -6.59 7.12 -3.00
C ALA A 6 -7.00 8.56 -2.65
N ASN A 7 -6.22 9.53 -3.12
CA ASN A 7 -6.51 10.95 -2.92
C ASN A 7 -7.75 11.41 -3.71
N TYR A 8 -7.95 10.91 -4.93
CA TYR A 8 -9.13 11.26 -5.75
C TYR A 8 -10.44 10.83 -5.09
N PHE A 9 -10.45 9.66 -4.46
CA PHE A 9 -11.62 9.15 -3.73
C PHE A 9 -11.69 9.59 -2.26
N ASN A 10 -10.75 10.43 -1.80
CA ASN A 10 -10.61 10.86 -0.42
C ASN A 10 -10.72 9.69 0.57
N LEU A 11 -10.06 8.58 0.24
CA LEU A 11 -10.02 7.40 1.09
C LEU A 11 -9.11 7.69 2.29
N SER A 12 -9.71 7.68 3.47
CA SER A 12 -9.07 7.73 4.80
C SER A 12 -9.21 6.34 5.42
N PRO A 13 -8.33 5.39 5.08
CA PRO A 13 -8.66 4.00 5.24
C PRO A 13 -7.88 3.43 6.42
N ASN A 14 -8.59 2.81 7.37
CA ASN A 14 -7.95 2.05 8.44
C ASN A 14 -7.07 0.90 7.93
N THR A 15 -7.25 0.52 6.67
CA THR A 15 -6.54 -0.57 6.01
C THR A 15 -5.93 -0.07 4.70
N THR A 16 -4.65 -0.33 4.45
CA THR A 16 -4.02 -0.06 3.16
C THR A 16 -3.48 -1.33 2.53
N VAL A 17 -3.63 -1.48 1.22
CA VAL A 17 -3.11 -2.62 0.46
C VAL A 17 -1.90 -2.17 -0.36
N PHE A 18 -0.80 -2.91 -0.28
CA PHE A 18 0.44 -2.65 -1.00
C PHE A 18 0.67 -3.73 -2.04
N ALA A 19 1.05 -3.36 -3.25
CA ALA A 19 1.44 -4.30 -4.30
C ALA A 19 2.65 -3.78 -5.08
N ARG A 20 3.35 -4.71 -5.75
CA ARG A 20 4.51 -4.36 -6.58
C ARG A 20 4.05 -3.67 -7.87
N GLY A 21 4.65 -2.51 -8.18
CA GLY A 21 4.23 -1.67 -9.30
C GLY A 21 4.73 -2.08 -10.69
N ASP A 22 5.78 -2.91 -10.78
CA ASP A 22 6.40 -3.37 -12.04
C ASP A 22 5.97 -4.80 -12.44
N ASN A 23 5.37 -5.57 -11.52
CA ASN A 23 4.75 -6.87 -11.78
C ASN A 23 3.27 -6.82 -11.38
N PHE A 24 2.47 -6.26 -12.28
CA PHE A 24 1.05 -5.91 -12.10
C PHE A 24 0.11 -7.08 -11.75
N ALA A 25 0.57 -8.34 -11.85
CA ALA A 25 -0.24 -9.52 -11.59
C ALA A 25 -0.80 -9.52 -10.15
N ASP A 26 0.03 -9.16 -9.16
CA ASP A 26 -0.36 -9.16 -7.74
C ASP A 26 -1.35 -8.03 -7.42
N ALA A 27 -1.18 -6.86 -8.06
CA ALA A 27 -2.06 -5.70 -7.91
C ALA A 27 -3.46 -5.95 -8.51
N LEU A 28 -3.55 -6.69 -9.62
CA LEU A 28 -4.81 -7.03 -10.27
C LEU A 28 -5.62 -8.04 -9.46
N SER A 29 -4.97 -9.04 -8.84
CA SER A 29 -5.62 -9.96 -7.89
C SER A 29 -6.04 -9.30 -6.57
N GLY A 30 -5.45 -8.15 -6.24
CA GLY A 30 -5.77 -7.35 -5.05
C GLY A 30 -7.03 -6.50 -5.15
N GLY A 31 -7.53 -6.26 -6.36
CA GLY A 31 -8.70 -5.41 -6.62
C GLY A 31 -9.94 -5.78 -5.80
N PRO A 32 -10.36 -7.07 -5.77
CA PRO A 32 -11.50 -7.51 -4.97
C PRO A 32 -11.30 -7.32 -3.46
N LEU A 33 -10.09 -7.55 -2.95
CA LEU A 33 -9.77 -7.35 -1.53
C LEU A 33 -9.85 -5.87 -1.16
N ALA A 34 -9.20 -5.01 -1.95
CA ALA A 34 -9.24 -3.56 -1.78
C ALA A 34 -10.67 -3.00 -1.86
N SER A 35 -11.48 -3.49 -2.80
CA SER A 35 -12.89 -3.11 -2.91
C SER A 35 -13.74 -3.60 -1.75
N ALA A 36 -13.45 -4.79 -1.20
CA ALA A 36 -14.19 -5.34 -0.06
C ALA A 36 -13.86 -4.63 1.26
N THR A 37 -12.62 -4.16 1.43
CA THR A 37 -12.16 -3.45 2.63
C THR A 37 -12.24 -1.93 2.51
N GLY A 38 -12.65 -1.39 1.36
CA GLY A 38 -12.60 0.05 1.07
C GLY A 38 -11.17 0.63 1.12
N ALA A 39 -10.17 -0.22 0.94
CA ALA A 39 -8.76 0.13 1.08
C ALA A 39 -8.17 0.58 -0.27
N PRO A 40 -7.30 1.60 -0.31
CA PRO A 40 -6.55 1.94 -1.50
C PRO A 40 -5.46 0.91 -1.75
N ILE A 41 -5.22 0.63 -3.04
CA ILE A 41 -4.04 -0.12 -3.48
C ILE A 41 -2.92 0.87 -3.78
N LEU A 42 -1.86 0.83 -2.97
CA LEU A 42 -0.64 1.60 -3.18
C LEU A 42 0.39 0.72 -3.90
N LEU A 43 0.98 1.27 -4.96
CA LEU A 43 2.01 0.59 -5.74
C LEU A 43 3.38 1.10 -5.32
N THR A 44 4.28 0.18 -4.96
CA THR A 44 5.66 0.49 -4.60
C THR A 44 6.63 -0.38 -5.39
N PRO A 45 7.85 0.12 -5.70
CA PRO A 45 8.94 -0.74 -6.13
C PRO A 45 9.28 -1.79 -5.05
N SER A 46 9.80 -2.95 -5.47
CA SER A 46 10.14 -4.03 -4.54
C SER A 46 11.28 -3.70 -3.60
N SER A 47 12.28 -2.94 -4.07
CA SER A 47 13.52 -2.67 -3.34
C SER A 47 13.54 -1.34 -2.57
N LYS A 48 12.55 -0.47 -2.80
CA LYS A 48 12.44 0.81 -2.11
C LYS A 48 10.99 1.26 -1.98
N LEU A 49 10.68 1.88 -0.84
CA LEU A 49 9.41 2.58 -0.67
C LEU A 49 9.46 3.89 -1.47
N ASP A 50 8.51 4.08 -2.37
CA ASP A 50 8.41 5.32 -3.13
C ASP A 50 8.09 6.50 -2.20
N THR A 51 8.68 7.67 -2.45
CA THR A 51 8.50 8.86 -1.60
C THR A 51 7.05 9.34 -1.59
N SER A 52 6.29 9.14 -2.67
CA SER A 52 4.85 9.45 -2.72
C SER A 52 4.02 8.54 -1.80
N VAL A 53 4.38 7.26 -1.72
CA VAL A 53 3.74 6.28 -0.82
C VAL A 53 4.12 6.58 0.63
N GLU A 54 5.38 6.90 0.89
CA GLU A 54 5.84 7.31 2.21
C GLU A 54 5.14 8.59 2.71
N ALA A 55 4.94 9.58 1.84
CA ALA A 55 4.20 10.79 2.19
C ALA A 55 2.73 10.51 2.51
N TYR A 56 2.07 9.63 1.75
CA TYR A 56 0.70 9.20 2.02
C TYR A 56 0.59 8.46 3.36
N LEU A 57 1.50 7.53 3.63
CA LEU A 57 1.58 6.80 4.90
C LEU A 57 1.75 7.75 6.09
N LYS A 58 2.65 8.74 6.00
CA LYS A 58 2.85 9.74 7.05
C LYS A 58 1.61 10.62 7.27
N ALA A 59 0.90 10.97 6.20
CA ALA A 59 -0.31 11.79 6.29
C ALA A 59 -1.47 11.07 6.99
N HIS A 60 -1.53 9.73 6.92
CA HIS A 60 -2.62 8.92 7.47
C HIS A 60 -2.17 7.99 8.61
N GLN A 61 -0.95 8.16 9.14
CA GLN A 61 -0.36 7.29 10.17
C GLN A 61 -1.24 7.12 11.42
N THR A 62 -2.03 8.14 11.78
CA THR A 62 -2.92 8.10 12.94
C THR A 62 -4.20 7.31 12.70
N GLU A 63 -4.51 6.99 11.44
CA GLU A 63 -5.73 6.31 11.01
C GLU A 63 -5.44 4.88 10.53
N LEU A 64 -4.17 4.54 10.26
CA LEU A 64 -3.76 3.25 9.72
C LEU A 64 -3.58 2.19 10.80
N ASP A 65 -4.53 1.24 10.86
CA ASP A 65 -4.52 0.08 11.76
C ASP A 65 -3.98 -1.19 11.08
N ASN A 66 -4.11 -1.29 9.75
CA ASN A 66 -3.77 -2.51 9.03
C ASN A 66 -3.07 -2.21 7.70
N ALA A 67 -2.05 -3.03 7.38
CA ALA A 67 -1.43 -3.07 6.07
C ALA A 67 -1.42 -4.49 5.51
N TYR A 68 -1.92 -4.65 4.30
CA TYR A 68 -1.82 -5.90 3.55
C TYR A 68 -0.78 -5.75 2.45
N ILE A 69 0.18 -6.66 2.40
CA ILE A 69 1.15 -6.73 1.31
C ILE A 69 0.73 -7.87 0.40
N LEU A 70 0.45 -7.54 -0.87
CA LEU A 70 0.10 -8.49 -1.90
C LEU A 70 1.34 -8.88 -2.70
N GLY A 71 1.58 -10.19 -2.71
CA GLY A 71 2.79 -10.81 -3.22
C GLY A 71 3.68 -11.32 -2.08
N GLY A 72 4.69 -12.12 -2.43
CA GLY A 72 5.67 -12.62 -1.45
C GLY A 72 6.75 -11.61 -1.12
N THR A 73 7.76 -12.01 -0.35
CA THR A 73 8.98 -11.22 -0.06
C THR A 73 9.81 -10.85 -1.30
N TYR A 74 9.54 -11.49 -2.44
CA TYR A 74 10.06 -11.12 -3.77
C TYR A 74 9.31 -9.93 -4.39
N SER A 75 8.07 -9.68 -3.98
CA SER A 75 7.23 -8.59 -4.46
C SER A 75 7.51 -7.29 -3.68
N VAL A 76 7.66 -7.39 -2.36
CA VAL A 76 8.08 -6.30 -1.48
C VAL A 76 9.21 -6.82 -0.58
N SER A 77 10.37 -6.17 -0.62
CA SER A 77 11.51 -6.64 0.16
C SER A 77 11.24 -6.49 1.67
N PRO A 78 11.86 -7.33 2.53
CA PRO A 78 11.70 -7.23 3.98
C PRO A 78 12.04 -5.84 4.54
N GLN A 79 12.95 -5.09 3.90
CA GLN A 79 13.26 -3.71 4.30
C GLN A 79 12.09 -2.76 4.07
N VAL A 80 11.36 -2.92 2.95
CA VAL A 80 10.19 -2.10 2.63
C VAL A 80 9.02 -2.47 3.53
N GLU A 81 8.81 -3.77 3.78
CA GLU A 81 7.84 -4.27 4.76
C GLU A 81 8.07 -3.69 6.15
N TYR A 82 9.30 -3.77 6.66
CA TYR A 82 9.66 -3.19 7.95
C TYR A 82 9.39 -1.69 8.01
N LYS A 83 9.70 -0.96 6.92
CA LYS A 83 9.44 0.47 6.83
C LYS A 83 7.93 0.78 6.83
N ILE A 84 7.11 0.00 6.14
CA ILE A 84 5.64 0.14 6.15
C ILE A 84 5.10 -0.11 7.57
N GLY A 85 5.55 -1.18 8.24
CA GLY A 85 5.14 -1.51 9.60
C GLY A 85 5.45 -0.41 10.62
N SER A 86 6.44 0.44 10.38
CA SER A 86 6.71 1.60 11.25
C SER A 86 5.67 2.72 11.19
N TYR A 87 4.77 2.71 10.19
CA TYR A 87 3.71 3.72 10.00
C TYR A 87 2.32 3.19 10.34
N VAL A 88 2.18 1.91 10.65
CA VAL A 88 0.91 1.26 11.02
C VAL A 88 0.94 1.03 12.53
N GLN A 89 -0.16 1.33 13.23
CA GLN A 89 -0.24 1.22 14.70
C GLN A 89 -0.65 -0.16 15.19
#